data_AF-A0A0Q6MF41-F1
#
_entry.id   AF-A0A0Q6MF41-F1
#
_cell.length_a   1.000
_cell.length_b   1.000
_cell.length_c   1.000
_cell.angle_alpha   90.00
_cell.angle_beta   90.00
_cell.angle_gamma   90.00
#
_symmetry.space_group_name_H-M   'P 1'
#
loop_
_entity.id
_entity.type
_entity.pdbx_description
1 polymer ?
#
loop_
_entity_poly.entity_id
_entity_poly.type
_entity_poly.pdbx_seq_one_letter_code
_entity_poly.pdbx_strand_id
1 'polypeptide(L)'
;MERMIATTDRTAPSRLAGTAVLMTALVAALALSACATKTAEPPPEPPAITPAPAPAPEPPPPPTPAMQAQSQKVAQGVVELLEAGNEEQARAELQRALTLDPANKLALNLQRQMTDDPQATLGRESFPYVVRSGDTLSRIAGRFLGDIYSFHILARYNNIKVPRQVGEGTTLRIPGKAPPPEPARPTRPAPAKPEPAAEPAPPPVAAAPAAPAEPSAGEKAFRAAEASAKAGNLERALADYKQAASLGVAAAGPKADATSKRLVDTHSRNARSALARQDLDGAVKSWDKVLELDPSNETARLERQKALRLKEKVNAL
;
A
#
# COMPACT_ATOMS: atom_id res chain seq x y z
N MET A 1 -19.68 -37.21 -50.14
CA MET A 1 -18.66 -36.88 -51.17
C MET A 1 -17.57 -36.11 -50.43
N GLU A 2 -16.57 -36.76 -49.81
CA GLU A 2 -15.38 -37.40 -50.46
C GLU A 2 -14.73 -36.44 -51.47
N ARG A 3 -13.41 -36.14 -51.49
CA ARG A 3 -12.21 -36.74 -50.88
C ARG A 3 -10.97 -35.84 -51.19
N MET A 4 -9.81 -36.24 -50.63
CA MET A 4 -8.39 -35.88 -50.98
C MET A 4 -7.87 -34.57 -50.38
N ILE A 5 -6.94 -34.51 -49.41
CA ILE A 5 -5.69 -35.25 -49.06
C ILE A 5 -4.54 -35.10 -50.07
N ALA A 6 -3.51 -34.34 -49.69
CA ALA A 6 -2.06 -34.53 -49.94
C ALA A 6 -1.33 -33.44 -49.13
N THR A 7 -0.68 -33.67 -47.98
CA THR A 7 0.56 -34.43 -47.72
C THR A 7 1.71 -34.07 -48.66
N THR A 8 2.68 -33.30 -48.17
CA THR A 8 4.11 -33.55 -48.43
C THR A 8 4.91 -33.18 -47.18
N ASP A 9 5.33 -34.24 -46.51
CA ASP A 9 6.41 -34.37 -45.53
C ASP A 9 7.76 -34.03 -46.20
N ARG A 10 8.72 -33.39 -45.50
CA ARG A 10 10.07 -33.97 -45.28
C ARG A 10 11.13 -33.05 -44.67
N THR A 11 11.68 -33.56 -43.56
CA THR A 11 13.11 -33.66 -43.18
C THR A 11 13.95 -32.43 -42.81
N ALA A 12 14.28 -32.34 -41.52
CA ALA A 12 15.67 -32.28 -41.05
C ALA A 12 16.30 -33.70 -41.18
N PRO A 13 17.65 -33.97 -41.22
CA PRO A 13 18.62 -33.49 -40.22
C PRO A 13 20.13 -33.34 -40.64
N SER A 14 20.93 -32.74 -39.74
CA SER A 14 22.29 -33.17 -39.30
C SER A 14 23.55 -33.26 -40.20
N ARG A 15 24.64 -32.69 -39.65
CA ARG A 15 26.08 -33.13 -39.56
C ARG A 15 27.11 -32.76 -40.64
N LEU A 16 28.33 -32.46 -40.15
CA LEU A 16 29.72 -32.73 -40.61
C LEU A 16 30.61 -31.48 -40.39
N ALA A 17 31.55 -31.37 -39.45
CA ALA A 17 32.72 -32.19 -39.09
C ALA A 17 33.89 -32.15 -40.10
N GLY A 18 35.09 -31.82 -39.61
CA GLY A 18 36.41 -32.01 -40.26
C GLY A 18 36.95 -30.74 -40.94
N THR A 19 38.23 -30.36 -40.90
CA THR A 19 39.46 -31.17 -40.72
C THR A 19 40.68 -30.26 -40.44
N ALA A 20 41.59 -30.74 -39.59
CA ALA A 20 42.95 -30.22 -39.37
C ALA A 20 43.98 -31.09 -40.10
N VAL A 21 45.03 -30.49 -40.70
CA VAL A 21 46.31 -31.07 -41.18
C VAL A 21 47.25 -29.85 -41.40
N LEU A 22 48.36 -29.53 -40.71
CA LEU A 22 49.63 -30.18 -40.28
C LEU A 22 50.58 -30.60 -41.41
N MET A 23 51.77 -29.96 -41.52
CA MET A 23 53.08 -30.43 -42.10
C MET A 23 53.92 -29.21 -42.53
N THR A 24 55.25 -29.05 -42.40
CA THR A 24 56.39 -29.73 -41.73
C THR A 24 57.64 -28.82 -41.89
N ALA A 25 58.66 -29.06 -41.07
CA ALA A 25 59.93 -28.33 -40.90
C ALA A 25 60.99 -28.51 -42.03
N LEU A 26 62.08 -27.68 -42.04
CA LEU A 26 63.48 -28.08 -41.73
C LEU A 26 64.60 -27.07 -42.20
N VAL A 27 65.30 -26.44 -41.23
CA VAL A 27 66.75 -26.19 -40.96
C VAL A 27 67.81 -25.82 -42.04
N ALA A 28 68.64 -24.77 -41.75
CA ALA A 28 70.14 -24.67 -41.73
C ALA A 28 70.66 -23.28 -42.21
N ALA A 29 71.78 -22.65 -41.79
CA ALA A 29 72.75 -22.70 -40.69
C ALA A 29 73.81 -21.55 -40.87
N LEU A 30 74.36 -21.01 -39.75
CA LEU A 30 75.71 -20.37 -39.50
C LEU A 30 76.07 -19.02 -40.20
N ALA A 31 76.91 -18.07 -39.68
CA ALA A 31 77.56 -17.73 -38.39
C ALA A 31 78.40 -16.41 -38.59
N LEU A 32 78.94 -15.84 -37.48
CA LEU A 32 79.94 -14.74 -37.32
C LEU A 32 79.35 -13.30 -37.25
N SER A 33 79.76 -12.36 -36.39
CA SER A 33 80.96 -12.20 -35.54
C SER A 33 80.68 -11.18 -34.40
N ALA A 34 81.53 -11.21 -33.38
CA ALA A 34 81.43 -10.49 -32.10
C ALA A 34 81.93 -9.04 -32.12
N CYS A 35 81.43 -8.20 -31.20
CA CYS A 35 82.22 -7.20 -30.48
C CYS A 35 81.64 -6.99 -29.08
N ALA A 36 82.51 -7.15 -28.08
CA ALA A 36 82.24 -6.95 -26.67
C ALA A 36 82.44 -5.49 -26.27
N THR A 37 81.50 -4.93 -25.52
CA THR A 37 81.74 -3.79 -24.63
C THR A 37 81.07 -4.06 -23.29
N LYS A 38 81.90 -4.15 -22.25
CA LYS A 38 81.54 -4.35 -20.85
C LYS A 38 80.66 -3.19 -20.39
N THR A 39 79.36 -3.44 -20.24
CA THR A 39 78.43 -2.50 -19.61
C THR A 39 78.32 -2.85 -18.13
N ALA A 40 78.49 -1.84 -17.28
CA ALA A 40 78.37 -1.95 -15.84
C ALA A 40 76.98 -2.49 -15.45
N GLU A 41 76.97 -3.42 -14.49
CA GLU A 41 75.75 -3.92 -13.86
C GLU A 41 75.04 -2.74 -13.17
N PRO A 42 73.77 -2.43 -13.51
CA PRO A 42 73.03 -1.39 -12.83
C PRO A 42 72.78 -1.81 -11.36
N PRO A 43 72.78 -0.87 -10.40
CA PRO A 43 72.48 -1.16 -9.00
C PRO A 43 71.10 -1.83 -8.86
N PRO A 44 70.88 -2.68 -7.83
CA PRO A 44 69.58 -3.30 -7.60
C PRO A 44 68.51 -2.21 -7.47
N GLU A 45 67.46 -2.31 -8.29
CA GLU A 45 66.29 -1.43 -8.20
C GLU A 45 65.73 -1.51 -6.77
N PRO A 46 65.46 -0.37 -6.10
CA PRO A 46 64.77 -0.38 -4.83
C PRO A 46 63.40 -1.07 -5.01
N PRO A 47 62.91 -1.81 -3.99
CA PRO A 47 61.66 -2.55 -4.12
C PRO A 47 60.56 -1.60 -4.60
N ALA A 48 59.87 -2.00 -5.66
CA ALA A 48 58.70 -1.30 -6.14
C ALA A 48 57.75 -1.09 -4.97
N ILE A 49 57.59 0.16 -4.54
CA ILE A 49 56.57 0.55 -3.60
C ILE A 49 55.26 0.33 -4.36
N THR A 50 54.58 -0.78 -4.06
CA THR A 50 53.20 -0.97 -4.50
C THR A 50 52.43 0.25 -4.01
N PRO A 51 51.76 1.02 -4.90
CA PRO A 51 50.91 2.10 -4.44
C PRO A 51 49.91 1.50 -3.45
N ALA A 52 49.81 2.11 -2.27
CA ALA A 52 48.87 1.69 -1.23
C ALA A 52 47.48 1.49 -1.87
N PRO A 53 46.74 0.43 -1.49
CA PRO A 53 45.40 0.21 -2.01
C PRO A 53 44.60 1.50 -1.86
N ALA A 54 43.98 1.94 -2.97
CA ALA A 54 43.12 3.12 -2.96
C ALA A 54 42.12 3.01 -1.78
N PRO A 55 41.89 4.09 -1.02
CA PRO A 55 40.93 4.07 0.07
C PRO A 55 39.60 3.53 -0.45
N ALA A 56 39.01 2.59 0.29
CA ALA A 56 37.71 2.03 -0.06
C ALA A 56 36.73 3.19 -0.33
N PRO A 57 35.87 3.10 -1.38
CA PRO A 57 34.91 4.15 -1.66
C PRO A 57 34.09 4.44 -0.41
N GLU A 58 34.07 5.71 0.01
CA GLU A 58 33.27 6.15 1.16
C GLU A 58 31.80 5.80 0.90
N PRO A 59 31.05 5.36 1.93
CA PRO A 59 29.63 5.07 1.76
C PRO A 59 28.92 6.33 1.24
N PRO A 60 27.96 6.19 0.31
CA PRO A 60 27.26 7.33 -0.24
C PRO A 60 26.60 8.14 0.89
N PRO A 61 26.56 9.48 0.75
CA PRO A 61 25.94 10.33 1.76
C PRO A 61 24.47 9.90 1.97
N PRO A 62 23.96 9.99 3.21
CA PRO A 62 22.56 9.63 3.49
C PRO A 62 21.61 10.51 2.65
N PRO A 63 20.43 9.97 2.27
CA PRO A 63 19.48 10.71 1.46
C PRO A 63 18.98 11.97 2.18
N THR A 64 18.88 13.08 1.45
CA THR A 64 18.36 14.33 1.99
C THR A 64 16.88 14.21 2.37
N PRO A 65 16.34 15.05 3.28
CA PRO A 65 14.91 15.04 3.61
C PRO A 65 13.98 15.20 2.39
N ALA A 66 14.41 15.98 1.38
CA ALA A 66 13.68 16.13 0.13
C ALA A 66 13.66 14.82 -0.69
N MET A 67 14.78 14.10 -0.76
CA MET A 67 14.86 12.79 -1.42
C MET A 67 14.03 11.74 -0.69
N GLN A 68 14.05 11.73 0.65
CA GLN A 68 13.21 10.84 1.47
C GLN A 68 11.72 11.09 1.22
N ALA A 69 11.29 12.36 1.22
CA ALA A 69 9.91 12.72 0.92
C ALA A 69 9.50 12.31 -0.51
N GLN A 70 10.41 12.50 -1.48
CA GLN A 70 10.17 12.08 -2.85
C GLN A 70 10.08 10.56 -2.98
N SER A 71 10.98 9.81 -2.32
CA SER A 71 10.92 8.34 -2.27
C SER A 71 9.60 7.86 -1.69
N GLN A 72 9.14 8.47 -0.58
CA GLN A 72 7.87 8.15 0.05
C GLN A 72 6.69 8.36 -0.89
N LYS A 73 6.69 9.46 -1.65
CA LYS A 73 5.64 9.75 -2.64
C LYS A 73 5.65 8.75 -3.80
N VAL A 74 6.82 8.39 -4.31
CA VAL A 74 6.94 7.36 -5.36
C VAL A 74 6.45 6.02 -4.84
N ALA A 75 6.84 5.62 -3.63
CA ALA A 75 6.37 4.39 -2.99
C ALA A 75 4.84 4.35 -2.79
N GLN A 76 4.21 5.49 -2.50
CA GLN A 76 2.74 5.60 -2.47
C GLN A 76 2.12 5.38 -3.86
N GLY A 77 2.72 5.92 -4.93
CA GLY A 77 2.27 5.65 -6.30
C GLY A 77 2.38 4.17 -6.69
N VAL A 78 3.42 3.48 -6.20
CA VAL A 78 3.56 2.03 -6.39
C VAL A 78 2.39 1.27 -5.78
N VAL A 79 1.89 1.68 -4.61
CA VAL A 79 0.69 1.07 -4.00
C VAL A 79 -0.49 1.14 -4.95
N GLU A 80 -0.74 2.32 -5.55
CA GLU A 80 -1.86 2.51 -6.49
C GLU A 80 -1.71 1.66 -7.75
N LEU A 81 -0.49 1.53 -8.28
CA LEU A 81 -0.18 0.69 -9.43
C LEU A 81 -0.40 -0.79 -9.14
N LEU A 82 0.07 -1.28 -7.99
CA LEU A 82 -0.12 -2.68 -7.56
C LEU A 82 -1.59 -3.00 -7.32
N GLU A 83 -2.33 -2.07 -6.74
CA GLU A 83 -3.77 -2.19 -6.55
C GLU A 83 -4.54 -2.29 -7.89
N ALA A 84 -4.07 -1.57 -8.91
CA ALA A 84 -4.61 -1.62 -10.27
C ALA A 84 -4.15 -2.85 -11.07
N GLY A 85 -3.19 -3.63 -10.57
CA GLY A 85 -2.62 -4.79 -11.27
C GLY A 85 -1.50 -4.44 -12.27
N ASN A 86 -1.02 -3.19 -12.27
CA ASN A 86 0.06 -2.73 -13.15
C ASN A 86 1.44 -3.12 -12.57
N GLU A 87 1.69 -4.43 -12.47
CA GLU A 87 2.84 -4.96 -11.74
C GLU A 87 4.19 -4.54 -12.34
N GLU A 88 4.32 -4.52 -13.67
CA GLU A 88 5.56 -4.11 -14.34
C GLU A 88 5.92 -2.65 -14.08
N GLN A 89 4.94 -1.75 -14.20
CA GLN A 89 5.12 -0.32 -13.89
C GLN A 89 5.43 -0.12 -12.40
N ALA A 90 4.74 -0.87 -11.53
CA ALA A 90 4.99 -0.84 -10.10
C ALA A 90 6.43 -1.23 -9.77
N ARG A 91 7.00 -2.27 -10.40
CA ARG A 91 8.41 -2.65 -10.20
C ARG A 91 9.38 -1.55 -10.59
N ALA A 92 9.14 -0.88 -11.72
CA ALA A 92 10.01 0.20 -12.19
C ALA A 92 9.99 1.41 -11.23
N GLU A 93 8.80 1.86 -10.81
CA GLU A 93 8.66 2.96 -9.85
C GLU A 93 9.17 2.57 -8.47
N LEU A 94 9.04 1.30 -8.07
CA LEU A 94 9.58 0.81 -6.81
C LEU A 94 11.10 0.87 -6.78
N GLN A 95 11.76 0.45 -7.86
CA GLN A 95 13.22 0.57 -8.00
C GLN A 95 13.66 2.03 -7.91
N ARG A 96 12.89 2.96 -8.51
CA ARG A 96 13.14 4.39 -8.41
C ARG A 96 13.02 4.90 -6.97
N ALA A 97 11.98 4.49 -6.24
CA ALA A 97 11.81 4.85 -4.84
C ALA A 97 13.00 4.39 -3.98
N LEU A 98 13.47 3.16 -4.19
CA LEU A 98 14.61 2.58 -3.49
C LEU A 98 15.95 3.22 -3.89
N THR A 99 16.07 3.70 -5.12
CA THR A 99 17.25 4.46 -5.57
C THR A 99 17.32 5.82 -4.87
N LEU A 100 16.17 6.46 -4.63
CA LEU A 100 16.08 7.74 -3.92
C LEU A 100 16.33 7.61 -2.41
N ASP A 101 15.79 6.55 -1.81
CA ASP A 101 15.97 6.23 -0.40
C ASP A 101 15.94 4.70 -0.20
N PRO A 102 17.12 4.06 -0.12
CA PRO A 102 17.22 2.62 0.10
C PRO A 102 16.65 2.17 1.45
N ALA A 103 16.49 3.09 2.41
CA ALA A 103 15.96 2.81 3.73
C ALA A 103 14.44 3.07 3.84
N ASN A 104 13.77 3.42 2.73
CA ASN A 104 12.34 3.67 2.74
C ASN A 104 11.57 2.39 3.13
N LYS A 105 10.95 2.42 4.32
CA LYS A 105 10.26 1.26 4.89
C LYS A 105 9.11 0.75 4.03
N LEU A 106 8.34 1.66 3.42
CA LEU A 106 7.21 1.30 2.56
C LEU A 106 7.73 0.62 1.29
N ALA A 107 8.72 1.21 0.62
CA ALA A 107 9.33 0.63 -0.58
C ALA A 107 9.92 -0.75 -0.29
N LEU A 108 10.68 -0.92 0.80
CA LEU A 108 11.24 -2.21 1.19
C LEU A 108 10.14 -3.25 1.50
N ASN A 109 9.05 -2.84 2.13
CA ASN A 109 7.91 -3.73 2.39
C ASN A 109 7.25 -4.17 1.08
N LEU A 110 6.97 -3.25 0.16
CA LEU A 110 6.39 -3.56 -1.15
C LEU A 110 7.33 -4.45 -1.98
N GLN A 111 8.63 -4.22 -1.93
CA GLN A 111 9.63 -5.04 -2.63
C GLN A 111 9.57 -6.49 -2.18
N ARG A 112 9.61 -6.73 -0.86
CA ARG A 112 9.48 -8.09 -0.30
C ARG A 112 8.20 -8.78 -0.77
N GLN A 113 7.09 -8.06 -0.81
CA GLN A 113 5.82 -8.64 -1.27
C GLN A 113 5.83 -9.04 -2.75
N MET A 114 6.67 -8.44 -3.58
CA MET A 114 6.81 -8.78 -5.00
C MET A 114 7.84 -9.90 -5.24
N THR A 115 8.89 -9.95 -4.42
CA THR A 115 9.99 -10.92 -4.58
C THR A 115 9.76 -12.22 -3.85
N ASP A 116 9.18 -12.16 -2.65
CA ASP A 116 9.15 -13.30 -1.75
C ASP A 116 8.02 -14.26 -2.16
N ASP A 117 8.16 -15.53 -1.81
CA ASP A 117 7.09 -16.49 -2.02
C ASP A 117 5.97 -16.29 -0.96
N PRO A 118 4.71 -16.08 -1.35
CA PRO A 118 3.63 -15.79 -0.41
C PRO A 118 3.42 -16.90 0.64
N GLN A 119 3.60 -18.17 0.26
CA GLN A 119 3.40 -19.29 1.18
C GLN A 119 4.60 -19.49 2.12
N ALA A 120 5.81 -19.20 1.64
CA ALA A 120 7.01 -19.19 2.47
C ALA A 120 6.96 -18.07 3.51
N THR A 121 6.50 -16.87 3.12
CA THR A 121 6.45 -15.70 4.01
C THR A 121 5.28 -15.72 4.98
N LEU A 122 4.07 -16.11 4.52
CA LEU A 122 2.85 -16.05 5.33
C LEU A 122 2.45 -17.40 5.95
N GLY A 123 3.09 -18.48 5.51
CA GLY A 123 2.78 -19.84 5.93
C GLY A 123 1.74 -20.53 5.06
N ARG A 124 1.70 -21.87 5.17
CA ARG A 124 0.76 -22.73 4.42
C ARG A 124 -0.61 -22.85 5.11
N GLU A 125 -0.66 -22.63 6.41
CA GLU A 125 -1.93 -22.61 7.15
C GLU A 125 -2.74 -21.38 6.74
N SER A 126 -4.01 -21.58 6.42
CA SER A 126 -4.95 -20.51 6.13
C SER A 126 -6.36 -20.91 6.52
N PHE A 127 -7.22 -19.90 6.67
CA PHE A 127 -8.65 -20.07 6.91
C PHE A 127 -9.46 -19.30 5.86
N PRO A 128 -10.69 -19.74 5.54
CA PRO A 128 -11.54 -19.04 4.59
C PRO A 128 -12.13 -17.77 5.21
N TYR A 129 -12.14 -16.68 4.46
CA TYR A 129 -12.80 -15.42 4.79
C TYR A 129 -13.66 -14.96 3.63
N VAL A 130 -14.95 -14.71 3.88
CA VAL A 130 -15.85 -14.13 2.89
C VAL A 130 -15.77 -12.61 2.99
N VAL A 131 -15.36 -11.96 1.89
CA VAL A 131 -15.25 -10.51 1.79
C VAL A 131 -16.60 -9.87 2.07
N ARG A 132 -16.65 -8.97 3.05
CA ARG A 132 -17.89 -8.27 3.46
C ARG A 132 -18.01 -6.95 2.71
N SER A 133 -19.21 -6.36 2.77
CA SER A 133 -19.41 -5.05 2.17
C SER A 133 -18.51 -3.97 2.79
N GLY A 134 -17.80 -3.25 1.93
CA GLY A 134 -16.81 -2.24 2.31
C GLY A 134 -15.44 -2.78 2.74
N ASP A 135 -15.21 -4.10 2.66
CA ASP A 135 -13.86 -4.64 2.83
C ASP A 135 -13.01 -4.35 1.59
N THR A 136 -11.74 -4.05 1.81
CA THR A 136 -10.72 -4.01 0.77
C THR A 136 -9.60 -4.95 1.15
N LEU A 137 -8.83 -5.41 0.17
CA LEU A 137 -7.73 -6.35 0.43
C LEU A 137 -6.68 -5.76 1.38
N SER A 138 -6.45 -4.45 1.32
CA SER A 138 -5.61 -3.68 2.25
C SER A 138 -6.17 -3.64 3.68
N ARG A 139 -7.49 -3.49 3.85
CA ARG A 139 -8.12 -3.56 5.19
C ARG A 139 -8.08 -4.97 5.76
N ILE A 140 -8.30 -5.98 4.93
CA ILE A 140 -8.21 -7.39 5.30
C ILE A 140 -6.77 -7.72 5.72
N ALA A 141 -5.77 -7.31 4.93
CA ALA A 141 -4.37 -7.46 5.28
C ALA A 141 -4.02 -6.76 6.60
N GLY A 142 -4.46 -5.51 6.79
CA GLY A 142 -4.27 -4.80 8.06
C GLY A 142 -4.89 -5.53 9.26
N ARG A 143 -6.06 -6.14 9.08
CA ARG A 143 -6.78 -6.86 10.14
C ARG A 143 -6.12 -8.19 10.52
N PHE A 144 -5.69 -8.98 9.53
CA PHE A 144 -5.24 -10.35 9.77
C PHE A 144 -3.72 -10.52 9.71
N LEU A 145 -3.02 -9.72 8.91
CA LEU A 145 -1.56 -9.74 8.79
C LEU A 145 -0.90 -8.61 9.59
N GLY A 146 -1.67 -7.65 10.13
CA GLY A 146 -1.18 -6.53 10.93
C GLY A 146 -0.59 -5.37 10.13
N ASP A 147 -0.59 -5.46 8.80
CA ASP A 147 -0.07 -4.41 7.90
C ASP A 147 -1.02 -4.20 6.71
N ILE A 148 -1.53 -2.98 6.57
CA ILE A 148 -2.42 -2.60 5.47
C ILE A 148 -1.73 -2.68 4.11
N TYR A 149 -0.42 -2.54 4.07
CA TYR A 149 0.35 -2.60 2.84
C TYR A 149 0.59 -4.04 2.39
N SER A 150 0.38 -5.05 3.24
CA SER A 150 0.50 -6.48 2.92
C SER A 150 -0.61 -7.03 2.00
N PHE A 151 -1.34 -6.15 1.31
CA PHE A 151 -2.39 -6.54 0.38
C PHE A 151 -1.83 -7.25 -0.85
N HIS A 152 -0.67 -6.84 -1.36
CA HIS A 152 -0.16 -7.40 -2.60
C HIS A 152 0.27 -8.87 -2.41
N ILE A 153 0.97 -9.17 -1.31
CA ILE A 153 1.33 -10.56 -0.97
C ILE A 153 0.10 -11.42 -0.64
N LEU A 154 -0.93 -10.84 -0.01
CA LEU A 154 -2.20 -11.53 0.22
C LEU A 154 -2.95 -11.82 -1.09
N ALA A 155 -2.91 -10.89 -2.05
CA ALA A 155 -3.48 -11.11 -3.39
C ALA A 155 -2.75 -12.24 -4.11
N ARG A 156 -1.42 -12.27 -4.06
CA ARG A 156 -0.60 -13.36 -4.62
C ARG A 156 -0.90 -14.69 -3.94
N TYR A 157 -1.06 -14.74 -2.62
CA TYR A 157 -1.48 -15.93 -1.87
C TYR A 157 -2.82 -16.51 -2.38
N ASN A 158 -3.71 -15.64 -2.85
CA ASN A 158 -5.03 -15.97 -3.37
C ASN A 158 -5.08 -16.09 -4.90
N ASN A 159 -3.93 -15.99 -5.60
CA ASN A 159 -3.84 -15.98 -7.06
C ASN A 159 -4.65 -14.85 -7.72
N ILE A 160 -4.75 -13.69 -7.07
CA ILE A 160 -5.49 -12.53 -7.54
C ILE A 160 -4.53 -11.58 -8.25
N LYS A 161 -4.77 -11.35 -9.55
CA LYS A 161 -3.94 -10.46 -10.37
C LYS A 161 -4.20 -8.97 -10.13
N VAL A 162 -5.46 -8.61 -9.88
CA VAL A 162 -5.89 -7.21 -9.71
C VAL A 162 -6.54 -7.05 -8.33
N PRO A 163 -5.80 -6.59 -7.31
CA PRO A 163 -6.31 -6.48 -5.94
C PRO A 163 -7.56 -5.62 -5.80
N ARG A 164 -7.71 -4.55 -6.59
CA ARG A 164 -8.91 -3.69 -6.58
C ARG A 164 -10.19 -4.36 -7.07
N GLN A 165 -10.10 -5.49 -7.76
CA GLN A 165 -11.26 -6.19 -8.32
C GLN A 165 -11.89 -7.20 -7.34
N VAL A 166 -11.35 -7.34 -6.13
CA VAL A 166 -11.90 -8.25 -5.14
C VAL A 166 -13.24 -7.72 -4.63
N GLY A 167 -14.30 -8.34 -5.13
CA GLY A 167 -15.68 -7.98 -4.80
C GLY A 167 -16.18 -8.65 -3.54
N GLU A 168 -17.23 -8.07 -2.99
CA GLU A 168 -18.00 -8.62 -1.87
C GLU A 168 -18.47 -10.05 -2.18
N GLY A 169 -18.49 -10.91 -1.16
CA GLY A 169 -18.86 -12.32 -1.32
C GLY A 169 -17.74 -13.23 -1.84
N THR A 170 -16.60 -12.68 -2.27
CA THR A 170 -15.43 -13.48 -2.65
C THR A 170 -14.88 -14.21 -1.43
N THR A 171 -14.64 -15.51 -1.53
CA THR A 171 -13.98 -16.29 -0.48
C THR A 171 -12.46 -16.22 -0.68
N LEU A 172 -11.76 -15.59 0.25
CA LEU A 172 -10.32 -15.50 0.32
C LEU A 172 -9.75 -16.53 1.29
N ARG A 173 -8.55 -17.04 1.00
CA ARG A 173 -7.70 -17.76 1.92
C ARG A 173 -6.83 -16.75 2.66
N ILE A 174 -7.06 -16.62 3.96
CA ILE A 174 -6.30 -15.71 4.82
C ILE A 174 -5.25 -16.54 5.57
N PRO A 175 -3.95 -16.24 5.41
CA PRO A 175 -2.89 -16.95 6.10
C PRO A 175 -2.96 -16.83 7.63
N GLY A 176 -2.51 -17.87 8.31
CA GLY A 176 -2.50 -17.97 9.76
C GLY A 176 -3.71 -18.70 10.33
N LYS A 177 -3.90 -18.58 11.64
CA LYS A 177 -5.00 -19.23 12.37
C LYS A 177 -6.22 -18.35 12.35
N ALA A 178 -7.40 -18.97 12.19
CA ALA A 178 -8.66 -18.27 12.27
C ALA A 178 -8.74 -17.55 13.63
N PRO A 179 -8.98 -16.22 13.65
CA PRO A 179 -9.28 -15.56 14.91
C PRO A 179 -10.54 -16.17 15.52
N PRO A 180 -10.67 -16.14 16.87
CA PRO A 180 -11.87 -16.61 17.54
C PRO A 180 -13.10 -15.98 16.87
N PRO A 181 -14.18 -16.75 16.62
CA PRO A 181 -15.36 -16.23 15.96
C PRO A 181 -15.81 -14.97 16.70
N GLU A 182 -15.83 -13.83 15.99
CA GLU A 182 -16.48 -12.63 16.52
C GLU A 182 -17.90 -13.04 16.93
N PRO A 183 -18.38 -12.62 18.11
CA PRO A 183 -19.75 -12.89 18.51
C PRO A 183 -20.66 -12.45 17.37
N ALA A 184 -21.41 -13.42 16.84
CA ALA A 184 -22.26 -13.23 15.68
C ALA A 184 -23.16 -12.04 15.95
N ARG A 185 -22.95 -10.96 15.19
CA ARG A 185 -23.92 -9.87 15.13
C ARG A 185 -25.21 -10.53 14.63
N PRO A 186 -26.37 -10.39 15.32
CA PRO A 186 -27.55 -11.17 15.03
C PRO A 186 -27.91 -11.02 13.55
N THR A 187 -27.75 -12.12 12.81
CA THR A 187 -28.21 -12.22 11.43
C THR A 187 -29.72 -12.22 11.47
N ARG A 188 -30.33 -11.16 10.94
CA ARG A 188 -31.77 -11.16 10.64
C ARG A 188 -32.05 -12.39 9.77
N PRO A 189 -33.01 -13.27 10.13
CA PRO A 189 -33.34 -14.43 9.32
C PRO A 189 -33.71 -14.00 7.90
N ALA A 190 -33.08 -14.63 6.91
CA ALA A 190 -33.55 -14.55 5.53
C ALA A 190 -34.94 -15.20 5.46
N PRO A 191 -35.90 -14.64 4.71
CA PRO A 191 -37.24 -15.22 4.60
C PRO A 191 -37.14 -16.56 3.86
N ALA A 192 -37.37 -17.64 4.60
CA ALA A 192 -37.58 -18.95 4.02
C ALA A 192 -38.95 -19.00 3.35
N LYS A 193 -38.97 -19.56 2.15
CA LYS A 193 -40.15 -19.91 1.34
C LYS A 193 -41.17 -20.69 2.19
N PRO A 194 -42.49 -20.39 2.13
CA PRO A 194 -43.48 -21.07 2.96
C PRO A 194 -43.82 -22.45 2.37
N GLU A 195 -43.77 -23.48 3.22
CA GLU A 195 -44.38 -24.79 2.99
C GLU A 195 -45.38 -25.07 4.14
N PRO A 196 -46.59 -25.60 3.87
CA PRO A 196 -47.72 -25.49 4.80
C PRO A 196 -47.88 -26.69 5.76
N ALA A 197 -48.44 -26.34 6.93
CA ALA A 197 -49.24 -27.16 7.86
C ALA A 197 -48.54 -28.19 8.77
N ALA A 198 -48.46 -27.85 10.07
CA ALA A 198 -49.15 -28.56 11.15
C ALA A 198 -48.95 -27.85 12.50
N GLU A 199 -50.04 -27.47 13.17
CA GLU A 199 -50.12 -27.16 14.62
C GLU A 199 -50.68 -28.41 15.34
N PRO A 200 -50.47 -28.66 16.67
CA PRO A 200 -50.95 -27.74 17.72
C PRO A 200 -50.18 -27.65 19.07
N ALA A 201 -50.45 -26.53 19.76
CA ALA A 201 -50.56 -26.27 21.22
C ALA A 201 -49.31 -25.86 22.06
N PRO A 202 -49.48 -25.00 23.10
CA PRO A 202 -48.67 -23.79 23.30
C PRO A 202 -47.75 -23.80 24.55
N PRO A 203 -46.68 -22.96 24.61
CA PRO A 203 -46.06 -22.53 25.85
C PRO A 203 -46.59 -21.14 26.29
N PRO A 204 -46.41 -20.77 27.58
CA PRO A 204 -47.17 -19.69 28.21
C PRO A 204 -46.74 -18.31 27.71
N VAL A 205 -47.72 -17.42 27.72
CA VAL A 205 -47.68 -15.97 27.48
C VAL A 205 -46.33 -15.34 27.86
N ALA A 206 -45.46 -15.16 26.86
CA ALA A 206 -44.41 -14.16 26.88
C ALA A 206 -44.86 -13.03 25.93
N ALA A 207 -44.71 -11.80 26.42
CA ALA A 207 -45.12 -10.53 25.85
C ALA A 207 -45.37 -10.51 24.33
N ALA A 208 -46.55 -10.01 23.96
CA ALA A 208 -46.93 -9.68 22.60
C ALA A 208 -45.78 -8.99 21.83
N PRO A 209 -45.45 -9.43 20.61
CA PRO A 209 -44.58 -8.68 19.72
C PRO A 209 -45.23 -7.33 19.42
N ALA A 210 -44.50 -6.25 19.71
CA ALA A 210 -44.88 -4.92 19.28
C ALA A 210 -45.09 -4.88 17.76
N ALA A 211 -46.10 -4.12 17.34
CA ALA A 211 -46.42 -3.77 15.96
C ALA A 211 -45.19 -3.24 15.17
N PRO A 212 -45.25 -3.10 13.83
CA PRO A 212 -44.11 -2.70 13.01
C PRO A 212 -43.49 -1.40 13.54
N ALA A 213 -42.31 -1.50 14.15
CA ALA A 213 -41.72 -0.38 14.86
C ALA A 213 -41.33 0.72 13.86
N GLU A 214 -42.00 1.86 13.96
CA GLU A 214 -41.50 3.15 13.48
C GLU A 214 -40.00 3.25 13.79
N PRO A 215 -39.15 3.66 12.83
CA PRO A 215 -37.71 3.77 13.09
C PRO A 215 -37.51 4.71 14.28
N SER A 216 -36.70 4.26 15.24
CA SER A 216 -36.40 5.02 16.45
C SER A 216 -35.83 6.39 16.11
N ALA A 217 -35.95 7.37 17.01
CA ALA A 217 -35.37 8.69 16.80
C ALA A 217 -33.85 8.61 16.50
N GLY A 218 -33.15 7.64 17.11
CA GLY A 218 -31.73 7.37 16.83
C GLY A 218 -31.49 6.86 15.41
N GLU A 219 -32.30 5.92 14.92
CA GLU A 219 -32.21 5.43 13.54
C GLU A 219 -32.58 6.48 12.51
N LYS A 220 -33.59 7.33 12.80
CA LYS A 220 -33.94 8.49 11.96
C LYS A 220 -32.77 9.48 11.88
N ALA A 221 -32.13 9.81 13.01
CA ALA A 221 -30.94 10.66 13.06
C ALA A 221 -29.76 10.04 12.31
N PHE A 222 -29.51 8.73 12.46
CA PHE A 222 -28.42 8.05 11.75
C PHE A 222 -28.63 8.05 10.22
N ARG A 223 -29.87 7.84 9.76
CA ARG A 223 -30.20 7.92 8.32
C ARG A 223 -30.04 9.34 7.78
N ALA A 224 -30.46 10.35 8.54
CA ALA A 224 -30.25 11.76 8.18
C ALA A 224 -28.75 12.11 8.11
N ALA A 225 -27.95 11.59 9.05
CA ALA A 225 -26.50 11.75 9.05
C ALA A 225 -25.85 11.14 7.80
N GLU A 226 -26.24 9.93 7.42
CA GLU A 226 -25.75 9.25 6.22
C GLU A 226 -26.13 10.02 4.94
N ALA A 227 -27.34 10.58 4.87
CA ALA A 227 -27.77 11.40 3.75
C ALA A 227 -26.96 12.70 3.65
N SER A 228 -26.77 13.40 4.77
CA SER A 228 -25.96 14.61 4.85
C SER A 228 -24.50 14.35 4.48
N ALA A 229 -23.93 13.22 4.93
CA ALA A 229 -22.57 12.82 4.60
C ALA A 229 -22.39 12.55 3.09
N LYS A 230 -23.36 11.88 2.47
CA LYS A 230 -23.38 11.65 1.01
C LYS A 230 -23.53 12.95 0.22
N ALA A 231 -24.29 13.91 0.74
CA ALA A 231 -24.44 15.24 0.16
C ALA A 231 -23.22 16.15 0.38
N GLY A 232 -22.18 15.70 1.11
CA GLY A 232 -21.00 16.50 1.43
C GLY A 232 -21.19 17.49 2.58
N ASN A 233 -22.36 17.51 3.22
CA ASN A 233 -22.69 18.37 4.36
C ASN A 233 -22.14 17.74 5.64
N LEU A 234 -20.81 17.75 5.80
CA LEU A 234 -20.12 17.04 6.88
C LEU A 234 -20.44 17.61 8.27
N GLU A 235 -20.66 18.92 8.42
CA GLU A 235 -21.02 19.51 9.72
C GLU A 235 -22.40 19.04 10.18
N ARG A 236 -23.38 19.02 9.26
CA ARG A 236 -24.73 18.48 9.50
C ARG A 236 -24.65 17.00 9.83
N ALA A 237 -23.89 16.23 9.06
CA ALA A 237 -23.69 14.81 9.28
C ALA A 237 -23.07 14.52 10.66
N LEU A 238 -22.08 15.30 11.09
CA LEU A 238 -21.46 15.14 12.41
C LEU A 238 -22.46 15.36 13.54
N ALA A 239 -23.30 16.39 13.44
CA ALA A 239 -24.34 16.67 14.43
C ALA A 239 -25.35 15.51 14.52
N ASP A 240 -25.83 15.03 13.37
CA ASP A 240 -26.80 13.94 13.30
C ASP A 240 -26.20 12.60 13.79
N TYR A 241 -24.92 12.32 13.50
CA TYR A 241 -24.22 11.15 14.05
C TYR A 241 -24.03 11.26 15.56
N LYS A 242 -23.67 12.43 16.10
CA LYS A 242 -23.57 12.63 17.57
C LYS A 242 -24.93 12.44 18.25
N GLN A 243 -26.00 12.96 17.66
CA GLN A 243 -27.36 12.75 18.14
C GLN A 243 -27.73 11.26 18.11
N ALA A 244 -27.49 10.56 16.99
CA ALA A 244 -27.73 9.12 16.90
C ALA A 244 -26.92 8.32 17.94
N ALA A 245 -25.67 8.71 18.21
CA ALA A 245 -24.84 8.08 19.23
C ALA A 245 -25.40 8.29 20.64
N SER A 246 -25.86 9.52 20.96
CA SER A 246 -26.53 9.82 22.24
C SER A 246 -27.83 9.05 22.44
N LEU A 247 -28.47 8.62 21.34
CA LEU A 247 -29.70 7.81 21.33
C LEU A 247 -29.42 6.30 21.27
N GLY A 248 -28.17 5.87 21.49
CA GLY A 248 -27.79 4.46 21.60
C GLY A 248 -27.48 3.75 20.28
N VAL A 249 -27.37 4.47 19.17
CA VAL A 249 -26.96 3.86 17.89
C VAL A 249 -25.45 3.55 17.92
N ALA A 250 -25.10 2.28 18.14
CA ALA A 250 -23.72 1.84 18.28
C ALA A 250 -22.81 2.20 17.08
N ALA A 251 -23.36 2.21 15.86
CA ALA A 251 -22.61 2.55 14.64
C ALA A 251 -22.33 4.06 14.51
N ALA A 252 -23.01 4.92 15.28
CA ALA A 252 -22.95 6.36 15.11
C ALA A 252 -21.69 6.99 15.70
N GLY A 253 -21.17 6.48 16.82
CA GLY A 253 -19.94 6.96 17.45
C GLY A 253 -18.73 6.94 16.50
N PRO A 254 -18.35 5.77 15.94
CA PRO A 254 -17.23 5.68 15.01
C PRO A 254 -17.41 6.54 13.74
N LYS A 255 -18.67 6.71 13.28
CA LYS A 255 -19.01 7.57 12.15
C LYS A 255 -18.85 9.05 12.49
N ALA A 256 -19.25 9.47 13.69
CA ALA A 256 -19.01 10.82 14.20
C ALA A 256 -17.50 11.10 14.29
N ASP A 257 -16.71 10.17 14.81
CA ASP A 257 -15.25 10.33 14.93
C ASP A 257 -14.58 10.47 13.56
N ALA A 258 -14.92 9.60 12.61
CA ALA A 258 -14.41 9.66 11.25
C ALA A 258 -14.79 10.98 10.53
N THR A 259 -16.03 11.45 10.75
CA THR A 259 -16.51 12.71 10.19
C THR A 259 -15.81 13.91 10.81
N SER A 260 -15.59 13.89 12.13
CA SER A 260 -14.84 14.92 12.85
C SER A 260 -13.41 15.03 12.33
N LYS A 261 -12.71 13.90 12.15
CA LYS A 261 -11.35 13.87 11.56
C LYS A 261 -11.30 14.50 10.17
N ARG A 262 -12.25 14.16 9.30
CA ARG A 262 -12.32 14.73 7.94
C ARG A 262 -12.57 16.26 7.97
N LEU A 263 -13.39 16.74 8.89
CA LEU A 263 -13.60 18.17 9.08
C LEU A 263 -12.34 18.87 9.59
N VAL A 264 -11.63 18.27 10.56
CA VAL A 264 -10.33 18.76 11.04
C VAL A 264 -9.32 18.88 9.89
N ASP A 265 -9.21 17.86 9.04
CA ASP A 265 -8.31 17.90 7.87
C ASP A 265 -8.70 18.98 6.86
N THR A 266 -10.00 19.18 6.67
CA THR A 266 -10.54 20.19 5.75
C THR A 266 -10.25 21.60 6.26
N HIS A 267 -10.58 21.89 7.52
CA HIS A 267 -10.29 23.20 8.11
C HIS A 267 -8.79 23.46 8.24
N SER A 268 -7.98 22.45 8.54
CA SER A 268 -6.51 22.58 8.57
C SER A 268 -5.92 22.94 7.22
N ARG A 269 -6.44 22.36 6.11
CA ARG A 269 -6.03 22.74 4.75
C ARG A 269 -6.48 24.16 4.40
N ASN A 270 -7.72 24.52 4.73
CA ASN A 270 -8.25 25.87 4.50
C ASN A 270 -7.44 26.93 5.25
N ALA A 271 -7.07 26.66 6.50
CA ALA A 271 -6.28 27.57 7.32
C ALA A 271 -4.90 27.83 6.71
N ARG A 272 -4.19 26.77 6.29
CA ARG A 272 -2.88 26.89 5.63
C ARG A 272 -2.98 27.62 4.29
N SER A 273 -4.03 27.36 3.51
CA SER A 273 -4.28 28.07 2.25
C SER A 273 -4.60 29.56 2.47
N ALA A 274 -5.33 29.90 3.52
CA ALA A 274 -5.59 31.28 3.90
C ALA A 274 -4.29 32.00 4.32
N LEU A 275 -3.45 31.36 5.15
CA LEU A 275 -2.12 31.89 5.49
C LEU A 275 -1.24 32.13 4.26
N ALA A 276 -1.22 31.19 3.31
CA ALA A 276 -0.46 31.35 2.06
C ALA A 276 -0.93 32.53 1.21
N ARG A 277 -2.20 32.91 1.34
CA ARG A 277 -2.80 34.09 0.68
C ARG A 277 -2.72 35.36 1.52
N GLN A 278 -2.01 35.33 2.66
CA GLN A 278 -1.97 36.40 3.66
C GLN A 278 -3.35 36.76 4.26
N ASP A 279 -4.35 35.89 4.09
CA ASP A 279 -5.67 36.01 4.71
C ASP A 279 -5.60 35.50 6.15
N LEU A 280 -5.13 36.37 7.05
CA LEU A 280 -4.92 36.05 8.46
C LEU A 280 -6.25 35.81 9.20
N ASP A 281 -7.32 36.50 8.80
CA ASP A 281 -8.66 36.32 9.37
C ASP A 281 -9.27 34.97 8.98
N GLY A 282 -9.20 34.59 7.71
CA GLY A 282 -9.62 33.28 7.23
C GLY A 282 -8.81 32.13 7.84
N ALA A 283 -7.51 32.37 8.09
CA ALA A 283 -6.64 31.43 8.77
C ALA A 283 -7.06 31.20 10.22
N VAL A 284 -7.24 32.27 11.01
CA VAL A 284 -7.67 32.19 12.41
C VAL A 284 -9.02 31.48 12.51
N LYS A 285 -10.01 31.87 11.69
CA LYS A 285 -11.33 31.24 11.66
C LYS A 285 -11.28 29.74 11.36
N SER A 286 -10.41 29.34 10.45
CA SER A 286 -10.26 27.93 10.10
C SER A 286 -9.56 27.14 11.21
N TRP A 287 -8.56 27.72 11.89
CA TRP A 287 -7.94 27.09 13.06
C TRP A 287 -8.89 27.03 14.26
N ASP A 288 -9.75 28.02 14.47
CA ASP A 288 -10.81 27.98 15.47
C ASP A 288 -11.73 26.78 15.25
N LYS A 289 -12.15 26.53 14.00
CA LYS A 289 -12.96 25.35 13.66
C LYS A 289 -12.26 24.03 13.95
N VAL A 290 -10.95 23.95 13.76
CA VAL A 290 -10.18 22.76 14.17
C VAL A 290 -10.22 22.59 15.68
N LEU A 291 -10.06 23.66 16.46
CA LEU A 291 -10.06 23.60 17.92
C LEU A 291 -11.45 23.34 18.53
N GLU A 292 -12.52 23.74 17.85
CA GLU A 292 -13.90 23.35 18.22
C GLU A 292 -14.12 21.83 18.08
N LEU A 293 -13.49 21.20 17.09
CA LEU A 293 -13.62 19.78 16.81
C LEU A 293 -12.62 18.92 17.61
N ASP A 294 -11.41 19.44 17.82
CA ASP A 294 -10.32 18.84 18.57
C ASP A 294 -9.59 19.91 19.39
N PRO A 295 -10.04 20.17 20.63
CA PRO A 295 -9.40 21.14 21.53
C PRO A 295 -7.94 20.77 21.88
N SER A 296 -7.59 19.50 21.76
CA SER A 296 -6.25 19.00 22.06
C SER A 296 -5.25 19.23 20.93
N ASN A 297 -5.69 19.75 19.77
CA ASN A 297 -4.85 19.94 18.59
C ASN A 297 -3.76 21.01 18.81
N GLU A 298 -2.55 20.56 19.15
CA GLU A 298 -1.36 21.38 19.39
C GLU A 298 -1.03 22.27 18.18
N THR A 299 -1.09 21.70 16.98
CA THR A 299 -0.75 22.42 15.74
C THR A 299 -1.71 23.57 15.51
N ALA A 300 -3.02 23.35 15.64
CA ALA A 300 -4.01 24.40 15.47
C ALA A 300 -3.86 25.51 16.51
N ARG A 301 -3.55 25.18 17.78
CA ARG A 301 -3.27 26.18 18.84
C ARG A 301 -2.08 27.08 18.45
N LEU A 302 -0.97 26.47 18.04
CA LEU A 302 0.25 27.20 17.67
C LEU A 302 0.07 28.06 16.41
N GLU A 303 -0.50 27.48 15.35
CA GLU A 303 -0.68 28.18 14.07
C GLU A 303 -1.71 29.32 14.17
N ARG A 304 -2.78 29.13 14.97
CA ARG A 304 -3.71 30.21 15.31
C ARG A 304 -3.01 31.38 16.01
N GLN A 305 -2.19 31.08 17.02
CA GLN A 305 -1.46 32.12 17.75
C GLN A 305 -0.49 32.88 16.85
N LYS A 306 0.21 32.17 15.94
CA LYS A 306 1.06 32.81 14.93
C LYS A 306 0.25 33.76 14.05
N ALA A 307 -0.88 33.31 13.51
CA ALA A 307 -1.74 34.13 12.66
C ALA A 307 -2.22 35.41 13.38
N LEU A 308 -2.62 35.31 14.66
CA LEU A 308 -3.00 36.47 15.47
C LEU A 308 -1.85 37.47 15.66
N ARG A 309 -0.64 36.99 16.00
CA ARG A 309 0.53 37.87 16.13
C ARG A 309 0.90 38.55 14.82
N LEU A 310 0.79 37.84 13.69
CA LEU A 310 1.02 38.46 12.38
C LEU A 310 -0.02 39.55 12.11
N LYS A 311 -1.28 39.32 12.48
CA LYS A 311 -2.37 40.28 12.27
C LYS A 311 -2.15 41.55 13.09
N GLU A 312 -1.76 41.43 14.35
CA GLU A 312 -1.41 42.57 15.20
C GLU A 312 -0.26 43.39 14.61
N LYS A 313 0.79 42.73 14.09
CA LYS A 313 1.92 43.41 13.45
C LYS A 313 1.50 44.16 12.18
N VAL A 314 0.66 43.55 11.34
CA VAL A 314 0.16 44.20 10.12
C VAL A 314 -0.69 45.42 10.46
N ASN A 315 -1.51 45.35 11.52
CA ASN A 315 -2.34 46.47 11.96
C ASN A 315 -1.57 47.61 12.65
N ALA A 316 -0.32 47.37 13.04
CA ALA A 316 0.54 48.35 13.71
C ALA A 316 1.47 49.11 12.73
N LEU A 317 1.43 48.77 11.44
CA LEU A 317 2.14 49.42 10.34
C LEU A 317 1.22 50.42 9.63
#